data_AF-A0A3L6JB17-F1
#
_entry.id   AF-A0A3L6JB17-F1
#
_cell.length_a   1.000
_cell.length_b   1.000
_cell.length_c   1.000
_cell.angle_alpha   90.00
_cell.angle_beta   90.00
_cell.angle_gamma   90.00
#
_symmetry.space_group_name_H-M   'P 1'
#
loop_
_entity.id
_entity.type
_entity.pdbx_description
1 polymer ?
#
loop_
_entity_poly.entity_id
_entity_poly.type
_entity_poly.pdbx_seq_one_letter_code
_entity_poly.pdbx_strand_id
1 'polypeptide(L)'
;MLLDSGAFSAWTKHSSVDLDAYIAFIKEHKDDFEYYVNLDCIPGEWGRKPTREEIEASAAKGYANYEYMLSKGIEKDRLIHVFHQHEDWKWLKKMVKEIPYIGLSPANDSTQPSKKRWLDECMMYTTDDCGYPLVKTHGFAVTGVGFMYRYPWFSVDSLTWRLCAGYGGIFVPAWNMKGEFIYSRTPLATKITVRGSTREIVMRRFDFLSTQEKDKVYEYIASKGFKMGKSVMEDGKEKIIEEGLVNSHKQRELLNIMFFEDFLARIDPFPHRRYKGKELLVQGFNFT
;
A
#
# COMPACT_ATOMS: atom_id res chain seq x y z
N MET A 1 -1.41 -15.76 -2.36
CA MET A 1 -2.25 -14.89 -1.49
C MET A 1 -1.55 -14.70 -0.15
N LEU A 2 -1.60 -13.51 0.47
CA LEU A 2 -0.90 -13.21 1.73
C LEU A 2 -1.89 -13.03 2.89
N LEU A 3 -1.61 -13.65 4.04
CA LEU A 3 -2.40 -13.52 5.27
C LEU A 3 -1.73 -12.55 6.24
N ASP A 4 -2.43 -11.46 6.58
CA ASP A 4 -2.02 -10.53 7.63
C ASP A 4 -2.28 -11.12 9.03
N SER A 5 -1.44 -10.78 10.01
CA SER A 5 -1.57 -11.31 11.38
C SER A 5 -2.69 -10.65 12.19
N GLY A 6 -3.26 -9.54 11.71
CA GLY A 6 -4.31 -8.81 12.40
C GLY A 6 -3.82 -8.03 13.63
N ALA A 7 -2.50 -7.98 13.90
CA ALA A 7 -1.91 -7.33 15.07
C ALA A 7 -2.40 -5.88 15.22
N PHE A 8 -2.36 -5.10 14.14
CA PHE A 8 -2.82 -3.71 14.13
C PHE A 8 -4.31 -3.59 14.40
N SER A 9 -5.13 -4.45 13.80
CA SER A 9 -6.59 -4.46 14.00
C SER A 9 -6.96 -4.82 15.44
N ALA A 10 -6.26 -5.77 16.06
CA ALA A 10 -6.49 -6.15 17.45
C ALA A 10 -6.07 -5.01 18.40
N TRP A 11 -4.89 -4.43 18.19
CA TRP A 11 -4.35 -3.33 19.00
C TRP A 11 -5.26 -2.09 18.98
N THR A 12 -5.78 -1.69 17.80
CA THR A 12 -6.72 -0.55 17.68
C THR A 12 -8.04 -0.76 18.43
N LYS A 13 -8.40 -2.01 18.72
CA LYS A 13 -9.62 -2.40 19.44
C LYS A 13 -9.37 -2.82 20.88
N HIS A 14 -8.15 -2.60 21.40
CA HIS A 14 -7.74 -3.05 22.73
C HIS A 14 -7.92 -4.56 22.96
N SER A 15 -7.67 -5.35 21.92
CA SER A 15 -7.72 -6.81 21.92
C SER A 15 -6.33 -7.39 21.62
N SER A 16 -6.17 -8.69 21.83
CA SER A 16 -4.93 -9.42 21.50
C SER A 16 -5.25 -10.61 20.60
N VAL A 17 -4.27 -10.98 19.78
CA VAL A 17 -4.30 -12.22 19.01
C VAL A 17 -3.50 -13.26 19.80
N ASP A 18 -4.10 -14.42 20.05
CA ASP A 18 -3.39 -15.56 20.62
C ASP A 18 -2.49 -16.19 19.55
N LEU A 19 -1.19 -16.29 19.86
CA LEU A 19 -0.19 -16.75 18.88
C LEU A 19 -0.36 -18.23 18.52
N ASP A 20 -0.72 -19.09 19.47
CA ASP A 20 -0.91 -20.51 19.20
C ASP A 20 -2.19 -20.75 18.38
N ALA A 21 -3.26 -20.00 18.64
CA ALA A 21 -4.46 -20.00 17.82
C ALA A 21 -4.18 -19.51 16.39
N TYR A 22 -3.37 -18.45 16.23
CA TYR A 22 -2.94 -17.97 14.90
C TYR A 22 -2.10 -19.02 14.16
N ILE A 23 -1.16 -19.69 14.84
CA ILE A 23 -0.38 -20.79 14.26
C ILE A 23 -1.29 -21.96 13.85
N ALA A 24 -2.28 -22.30 14.68
CA ALA A 24 -3.25 -23.34 14.35
C ALA A 24 -4.05 -22.98 13.09
N PHE A 25 -4.53 -21.73 12.99
CA PHE A 25 -5.23 -21.22 11.82
C PHE A 25 -4.37 -21.28 10.56
N ILE A 26 -3.10 -20.85 10.63
CA ILE A 26 -2.16 -20.95 9.50
C ILE A 26 -2.03 -22.41 9.03
N LYS A 27 -1.91 -23.35 9.96
CA LYS A 27 -1.75 -24.78 9.62
C LYS A 27 -3.01 -25.38 8.99
N GLU A 28 -4.18 -24.99 9.47
CA GLU A 28 -5.47 -25.41 8.91
C GLU A 28 -5.64 -24.90 7.48
N HIS A 29 -5.20 -23.67 7.20
CA HIS A 29 -5.37 -22.98 5.92
C HIS A 29 -4.08 -22.92 5.08
N LYS A 30 -3.15 -23.85 5.31
CA LYS A 30 -1.82 -23.77 4.71
C LYS A 30 -1.81 -23.84 3.18
N ASP A 31 -2.87 -24.36 2.57
CA ASP A 31 -3.02 -24.52 1.12
C ASP A 31 -3.78 -23.34 0.49
N ASP A 32 -4.42 -22.48 1.30
CA ASP A 32 -5.16 -21.29 0.85
C ASP A 32 -4.25 -20.06 0.70
N PHE A 33 -3.21 -19.97 1.52
CA PHE A 33 -2.30 -18.82 1.58
C PHE A 33 -0.90 -19.20 1.15
N GLU A 34 -0.21 -18.30 0.46
CA GLU A 34 1.16 -18.50 0.00
C GLU A 34 2.16 -18.00 1.06
N TYR A 35 1.86 -16.85 1.65
CA TYR A 35 2.68 -16.18 2.66
C TYR A 35 1.85 -15.78 3.88
N TYR A 36 2.50 -15.72 5.05
CA TYR A 36 1.92 -15.35 6.33
C TYR A 36 2.76 -14.25 6.95
N VAL A 37 2.12 -13.25 7.54
CA VAL A 37 2.81 -12.23 8.32
C VAL A 37 2.94 -12.72 9.76
N ASN A 38 4.13 -12.53 10.33
CA ASN A 38 4.39 -12.73 11.74
C ASN A 38 3.42 -11.93 12.61
N LEU A 39 3.10 -12.45 13.80
CA LEU A 39 2.35 -11.66 14.78
C LEU A 39 3.29 -10.67 15.47
N ASP A 40 3.23 -9.42 15.01
CA ASP A 40 4.04 -8.34 15.58
C ASP A 40 3.50 -7.89 16.94
N CYS A 41 4.42 -7.37 17.75
CA CYS A 41 4.06 -6.64 18.95
C CYS A 41 4.08 -5.15 18.61
N ILE A 42 3.02 -4.41 18.96
CA ILE A 42 2.94 -2.96 18.73
C ILE A 42 3.33 -2.26 20.03
N PRO A 43 4.33 -1.35 20.02
CA PRO A 43 4.84 -0.74 21.23
C PRO A 43 3.86 0.28 21.83
N GLY A 44 3.84 0.34 23.16
CA GLY A 44 3.07 1.35 23.91
C GLY A 44 1.56 1.16 23.83
N GLU A 45 0.83 2.28 23.97
CA GLU A 45 -0.63 2.34 24.06
C GLU A 45 -1.22 3.24 22.98
N TRP A 46 -2.47 2.98 22.61
CA TRP A 46 -3.17 3.78 21.61
C TRP A 46 -3.21 5.26 22.00
N GLY A 47 -2.79 6.14 21.10
CA GLY A 47 -2.78 7.59 21.32
C GLY A 47 -1.57 8.13 22.10
N ARG A 48 -0.62 7.28 22.51
CA ARG A 48 0.64 7.69 23.14
C ARG A 48 1.83 7.33 22.26
N LYS A 49 2.82 8.22 22.21
CA LYS A 49 4.10 7.91 21.57
C LYS A 49 4.93 6.97 22.47
N PRO A 50 5.39 5.81 21.96
CA PRO A 50 6.17 4.86 22.75
C PRO A 50 7.59 5.37 23.02
N THR A 51 8.23 4.89 24.09
CA THR A 51 9.65 5.15 24.40
C THR A 51 10.58 4.29 23.56
N ARG A 52 11.88 4.60 23.55
CA ARG A 52 12.90 3.80 22.85
C ARG A 52 12.95 2.37 23.38
N GLU A 53 12.82 2.20 24.68
CA GLU A 53 12.83 0.91 25.38
C GLU A 53 11.59 0.08 25.03
N GLU A 54 10.42 0.72 24.94
CA GLU A 54 9.18 0.06 24.51
C GLU A 54 9.28 -0.43 23.06
N ILE A 55 9.81 0.41 22.16
CA ILE A 55 10.05 0.04 20.76
C ILE A 55 11.01 -1.16 20.68
N GLU A 56 12.12 -1.12 21.41
CA GLU A 56 13.10 -2.21 21.40
C GLU A 56 12.53 -3.51 21.99
N ALA A 57 11.79 -3.43 23.09
CA ALA A 57 11.12 -4.59 23.67
C ALA A 57 10.08 -5.20 22.71
N SER A 58 9.35 -4.35 21.99
CA SER A 58 8.38 -4.75 20.97
C SER A 58 9.03 -5.45 19.78
N ALA A 59 10.14 -4.90 19.26
CA ALA A 59 10.91 -5.50 18.17
C ALA A 59 11.49 -6.87 18.59
N ALA A 60 12.10 -6.93 19.78
CA ALA A 60 12.62 -8.18 20.32
C ALA A 60 11.53 -9.25 20.51
N LYS A 61 10.35 -8.85 20.99
CA LYS A 61 9.21 -9.74 21.16
C LYS A 61 8.65 -10.21 19.81
N GLY A 62 8.55 -9.32 18.82
CA GLY A 62 8.16 -9.65 17.46
C GLY A 62 9.09 -10.70 16.84
N TYR A 63 10.41 -10.53 17.01
CA TYR A 63 11.40 -11.51 16.54
C TYR A 63 11.29 -12.86 17.27
N ALA A 64 11.05 -12.84 18.59
CA ALA A 64 10.83 -14.06 19.36
C ALA A 64 9.55 -14.80 18.93
N ASN A 65 8.49 -14.07 18.57
CA ASN A 65 7.28 -14.67 17.98
C ASN A 65 7.62 -15.35 16.64
N TYR A 66 8.41 -14.71 15.79
CA TYR A 66 8.87 -15.29 14.53
C TYR A 66 9.64 -16.61 14.76
N GLU A 67 10.64 -16.62 15.67
CA GLU A 67 11.39 -17.83 16.02
C GLU A 67 10.48 -18.93 16.61
N TYR A 68 9.50 -18.55 17.43
CA TYR A 68 8.54 -19.48 17.98
C TYR A 68 7.65 -20.10 16.89
N MET A 69 7.13 -19.31 15.95
CA MET A 69 6.35 -19.81 14.81
C MET A 69 7.15 -20.81 13.97
N LEU A 70 8.44 -20.52 13.71
CA LEU A 70 9.34 -21.47 13.04
C LEU A 70 9.49 -22.77 13.86
N SER A 71 9.68 -22.67 15.17
CA SER A 71 9.79 -23.85 16.06
C SER A 71 8.53 -24.72 16.08
N LYS A 72 7.37 -24.14 15.74
CA LYS A 72 6.10 -24.85 15.61
C LYS A 72 5.88 -25.42 14.20
N GLY A 73 6.84 -25.29 13.30
CA GLY A 73 6.79 -25.87 11.96
C GLY A 73 6.16 -24.97 10.90
N ILE A 74 6.05 -23.66 11.12
CA ILE A 74 5.75 -22.72 10.04
C ILE A 74 6.99 -22.59 9.14
N GLU A 75 6.80 -22.71 7.83
CA GLU A 75 7.88 -22.68 6.86
C GLU A 75 8.51 -21.29 6.77
N LYS A 76 9.83 -21.25 6.91
CA LYS A 76 10.62 -20.01 6.89
C LYS A 76 10.46 -19.20 5.61
N ASP A 77 10.38 -19.87 4.46
CA ASP A 77 10.23 -19.23 3.15
C ASP A 77 8.84 -18.61 2.93
N ARG A 78 7.90 -18.91 3.82
CA ARG A 78 6.49 -18.45 3.76
C ARG A 78 6.14 -17.48 4.88
N LEU A 79 7.02 -17.29 5.87
CA LEU A 79 6.77 -16.42 7.02
C LEU A 79 7.53 -15.09 6.87
N ILE A 80 6.77 -13.99 6.88
CA ILE A 80 7.27 -12.63 6.74
C ILE A 80 7.35 -11.98 8.11
N HIS A 81 8.53 -11.53 8.52
CA HIS A 81 8.68 -10.65 9.68
C HIS A 81 8.81 -9.19 9.25
N VAL A 82 8.24 -8.25 10.01
CA VAL A 82 8.12 -6.84 9.62
C VAL A 82 9.09 -5.99 10.42
N PHE A 83 9.89 -5.19 9.72
CA PHE A 83 10.72 -4.15 10.31
C PHE A 83 9.96 -2.82 10.29
N HIS A 84 9.84 -2.19 11.45
CA HIS A 84 9.07 -0.95 11.61
C HIS A 84 9.96 0.28 11.69
N GLN A 85 9.40 1.42 11.26
CA GLN A 85 10.05 2.69 11.48
C GLN A 85 10.27 2.95 12.97
N HIS A 86 11.47 3.46 13.30
CA HIS A 86 12.00 3.72 14.65
C HIS A 86 12.67 2.53 15.36
N GLU A 87 12.52 1.30 14.86
CA GLU A 87 13.28 0.15 15.35
C GLU A 87 14.79 0.33 15.09
N ASP A 88 15.60 -0.34 15.89
CA ASP A 88 17.05 -0.29 15.73
C ASP A 88 17.48 -1.05 14.46
N TRP A 89 18.37 -0.45 13.67
CA TRP A 89 18.88 -1.03 12.42
C TRP A 89 19.54 -2.40 12.58
N LYS A 90 19.95 -2.78 13.80
CA LYS A 90 20.43 -4.14 14.09
C LYS A 90 19.40 -5.20 13.69
N TRP A 91 18.10 -4.92 13.84
CA TRP A 91 17.02 -5.84 13.49
C TRP A 91 16.94 -6.02 11.98
N LEU A 92 16.87 -4.94 11.21
CA LEU A 92 16.86 -5.03 9.74
C LEU A 92 18.09 -5.78 9.21
N LYS A 93 19.29 -5.48 9.74
CA LYS A 93 20.53 -6.20 9.35
C LYS A 93 20.46 -7.69 9.63
N LYS A 94 19.95 -8.08 10.80
CA LYS A 94 19.73 -9.48 11.18
C LYS A 94 18.72 -10.14 10.23
N MET A 95 17.59 -9.48 9.99
CA MET A 95 16.53 -9.96 9.13
C MET A 95 16.99 -10.16 7.68
N VAL A 96 17.72 -9.21 7.10
CA VAL A 96 18.26 -9.34 5.72
C VAL A 96 19.20 -10.56 5.59
N LYS A 97 19.95 -10.89 6.64
CA LYS A 97 20.85 -12.05 6.65
C LYS A 97 20.09 -13.37 6.82
N GLU A 98 19.02 -13.37 7.62
CA GLU A 98 18.41 -14.60 8.11
C GLU A 98 17.04 -14.90 7.51
N ILE A 99 16.29 -13.94 7.00
CA ILE A 99 14.88 -14.10 6.61
C ILE A 99 14.76 -13.90 5.09
N PRO A 100 14.17 -14.86 4.35
CA PRO A 100 14.12 -14.83 2.88
C PRO A 100 13.16 -13.76 2.32
N TYR A 101 12.20 -13.33 3.15
CA TYR A 101 11.18 -12.36 2.77
C TYR A 101 10.75 -11.53 3.99
N ILE A 102 10.96 -10.22 3.91
CA ILE A 102 10.73 -9.29 5.02
C ILE A 102 9.69 -8.22 4.67
N GLY A 103 9.00 -7.72 5.69
CA GLY A 103 8.14 -6.56 5.60
C GLY A 103 8.88 -5.27 5.95
N LEU A 104 8.59 -4.18 5.25
CA LEU A 104 8.99 -2.82 5.64
C LEU A 104 7.73 -2.00 5.89
N SER A 105 7.58 -1.48 7.12
CA SER A 105 6.39 -0.75 7.55
C SER A 105 6.74 0.64 8.11
N PRO A 106 6.59 1.71 7.32
CA PRO A 106 6.75 3.07 7.83
C PRO A 106 5.63 3.42 8.81
N ALA A 107 5.91 4.30 9.77
CA ALA A 107 4.93 4.70 10.77
C ALA A 107 3.74 5.42 10.13
N ASN A 108 2.52 5.05 10.53
CA ASN A 108 1.29 5.56 9.90
C ASN A 108 1.12 7.08 10.04
N ASP A 109 1.57 7.65 11.16
CA ASP A 109 1.54 9.07 11.51
C ASP A 109 2.69 9.89 10.88
N SER A 110 3.63 9.24 10.18
CA SER A 110 4.72 9.93 9.49
C SER A 110 4.26 10.60 8.20
N THR A 111 4.83 11.78 7.92
CA THR A 111 4.62 12.50 6.66
C THR A 111 5.21 11.75 5.46
N GLN A 112 4.69 11.98 4.25
CA GLN A 112 5.22 11.36 3.03
C GLN A 112 6.76 11.55 2.85
N PRO A 113 7.35 12.74 3.10
CA PRO A 113 8.80 12.90 3.06
C PRO A 113 9.55 12.11 4.13
N SER A 114 8.98 11.99 5.34
CA SER A 114 9.55 11.17 6.42
C SER A 114 9.58 9.68 6.02
N LYS A 115 8.44 9.16 5.53
CA LYS A 115 8.33 7.77 5.02
C LYS A 115 9.35 7.51 3.91
N LYS A 116 9.46 8.44 2.95
CA LYS A 116 10.44 8.36 1.86
C LYS A 116 11.87 8.25 2.39
N ARG A 117 12.27 9.13 3.31
CA ARG A 117 13.63 9.14 3.86
C ARG A 117 13.94 7.83 4.57
N TRP A 118 13.03 7.34 5.40
CA TRP A 118 13.21 6.08 6.10
C TRP A 118 13.27 4.88 5.15
N LEU A 119 12.44 4.85 4.10
CA LEU A 119 12.51 3.82 3.07
C LEU A 119 13.83 3.90 2.28
N ASP A 120 14.30 5.11 1.94
CA ASP A 120 15.60 5.30 1.30
C ASP A 120 16.76 4.75 2.18
N GLU A 121 16.66 4.87 3.50
CA GLU A 121 17.60 4.28 4.47
C GLU A 121 17.46 2.74 4.55
N CYS A 122 16.25 2.19 4.50
CA CYS A 122 16.03 0.75 4.44
C CYS A 122 16.67 0.13 3.18
N MET A 123 16.61 0.82 2.04
CA MET A 123 17.25 0.35 0.80
C MET A 123 18.76 0.22 0.95
N MET A 124 19.42 1.03 1.79
CA MET A 124 20.86 0.89 2.07
C MET A 124 21.24 -0.45 2.71
N TYR A 125 20.28 -1.17 3.30
CA TYR A 125 20.48 -2.48 3.90
C TYR A 125 19.87 -3.62 3.08
N THR A 126 18.92 -3.31 2.19
CA THR A 126 18.10 -4.31 1.48
C THR A 126 18.43 -4.39 -0.01
N THR A 127 19.31 -3.54 -0.52
CA THR A 127 19.81 -3.60 -1.90
C THR A 127 21.33 -3.65 -1.97
N ASP A 128 21.87 -4.22 -3.04
CA ASP A 128 23.29 -4.15 -3.38
C ASP A 128 23.70 -2.75 -3.90
N ASP A 129 24.99 -2.57 -4.21
CA ASP A 129 25.53 -1.32 -4.74
C ASP A 129 24.98 -0.97 -6.13
N CYS A 130 24.46 -1.96 -6.85
CA CYS A 130 23.78 -1.74 -8.12
C CYS A 130 22.31 -1.35 -7.92
N GLY A 131 21.73 -1.51 -6.73
CA GLY A 131 20.32 -1.23 -6.46
C GLY A 131 19.38 -2.41 -6.72
N TYR A 132 19.92 -3.62 -6.85
CA TYR A 132 19.13 -4.85 -6.87
C TYR A 132 18.82 -5.31 -5.46
N PRO A 133 17.61 -5.86 -5.21
CA PRO A 133 17.21 -6.33 -3.90
C PRO A 133 18.05 -7.54 -3.45
N LEU A 134 18.59 -7.48 -2.23
CA LEU A 134 19.30 -8.59 -1.55
C LEU A 134 18.33 -9.63 -0.97
N VAL A 135 17.09 -9.21 -0.70
CA VAL A 135 16.03 -10.00 -0.08
C VAL A 135 14.68 -9.57 -0.67
N LYS A 136 13.68 -10.46 -0.69
CA LYS A 136 12.31 -10.05 -1.02
C LYS A 136 11.81 -9.06 0.04
N THR A 137 11.14 -8.00 -0.40
CA THR A 137 10.54 -7.00 0.49
C THR A 137 9.06 -6.82 0.18
N HIS A 138 8.23 -6.83 1.24
CA HIS A 138 6.82 -6.47 1.21
C HIS A 138 6.68 -5.06 1.77
N GLY A 139 6.08 -4.15 1.01
CA GLY A 139 5.80 -2.82 1.50
C GLY A 139 4.43 -2.75 2.18
N PHE A 140 4.40 -2.60 3.50
CA PHE A 140 3.17 -2.40 4.27
C PHE A 140 2.78 -0.92 4.27
N ALA A 141 1.52 -0.62 3.94
CA ALA A 141 0.99 0.76 3.94
C ALA A 141 1.76 1.78 3.06
N VAL A 142 2.54 1.32 2.07
CA VAL A 142 3.25 2.15 1.08
C VAL A 142 2.45 2.30 -0.21
N THR A 143 1.18 2.64 -0.06
CA THR A 143 0.16 2.61 -1.14
C THR A 143 0.27 3.70 -2.20
N GLY A 144 1.18 4.66 -2.02
CA GLY A 144 1.38 5.75 -2.98
C GLY A 144 2.14 5.28 -4.23
N VAL A 145 1.66 5.62 -5.42
CA VAL A 145 2.30 5.26 -6.71
C VAL A 145 3.78 5.63 -6.74
N GLY A 146 4.15 6.80 -6.18
CA GLY A 146 5.55 7.21 -6.08
C GLY A 146 6.42 6.28 -5.23
N PHE A 147 5.88 5.64 -4.19
CA PHE A 147 6.61 4.64 -3.40
C PHE A 147 6.67 3.29 -4.11
N MET A 148 5.55 2.86 -4.68
CA MET A 148 5.49 1.60 -5.43
C MET A 148 6.42 1.59 -6.63
N TYR A 149 6.61 2.74 -7.30
CA TYR A 149 7.47 2.88 -8.47
C TYR A 149 8.96 3.04 -8.13
N ARG A 150 9.28 3.60 -6.96
CA ARG A 150 10.65 4.02 -6.60
C ARG A 150 11.54 2.89 -6.12
N TYR A 151 10.97 1.89 -5.44
CA TYR A 151 11.74 0.86 -4.75
C TYR A 151 11.52 -0.52 -5.37
N PRO A 152 12.52 -1.43 -5.28
CA PRO A 152 12.47 -2.75 -5.89
C PRO A 152 11.65 -3.74 -5.06
N TRP A 153 10.38 -3.44 -4.85
CA TRP A 153 9.46 -4.28 -4.07
C TRP A 153 9.27 -5.65 -4.73
N PHE A 154 9.21 -6.70 -3.91
CA PHE A 154 8.66 -7.98 -4.37
C PHE A 154 7.13 -7.90 -4.43
N SER A 155 6.52 -7.24 -3.45
CA SER A 155 5.08 -6.94 -3.45
C SER A 155 4.74 -5.77 -2.52
N VAL A 156 3.50 -5.28 -2.63
CA VAL A 156 2.88 -4.27 -1.75
C VAL A 156 1.39 -4.59 -1.61
N ASP A 157 0.76 -4.12 -0.55
CA ASP A 157 -0.68 -4.21 -0.35
C ASP A 157 -1.36 -2.82 -0.39
N SER A 158 -2.66 -2.79 -0.74
CA SER A 158 -3.44 -1.55 -0.73
C SER A 158 -4.95 -1.79 -0.64
N LEU A 159 -5.61 -1.02 0.23
CA LEU A 159 -7.08 -0.86 0.24
C LEU A 159 -7.55 0.40 -0.51
N THR A 160 -6.61 1.21 -1.03
CA THR A 160 -6.91 2.55 -1.55
C THR A 160 -7.85 2.50 -2.75
N TRP A 161 -7.70 1.51 -3.64
CA TRP A 161 -8.56 1.32 -4.81
C TRP A 161 -10.05 1.15 -4.45
N ARG A 162 -10.32 0.36 -3.41
CA ARG A 162 -11.66 0.05 -2.92
C ARG A 162 -12.26 1.22 -2.14
N LEU A 163 -11.48 1.80 -1.24
CA LEU A 163 -11.91 2.97 -0.47
C LEU A 163 -12.23 4.14 -1.41
N CYS A 164 -11.35 4.45 -2.37
CA CYS A 164 -11.57 5.48 -3.37
C CYS A 164 -12.91 5.27 -4.12
N ALA A 165 -13.15 4.06 -4.62
CA ALA A 165 -14.39 3.72 -5.32
C ALA A 165 -15.64 3.82 -4.43
N GLY A 166 -15.58 3.32 -3.19
CA GLY A 166 -16.66 3.41 -2.21
C GLY A 166 -17.03 4.85 -1.87
N TYR A 167 -16.06 5.74 -1.84
CA TYR A 167 -16.25 7.17 -1.63
C TYR A 167 -16.59 7.97 -2.90
N GLY A 168 -16.78 7.28 -4.03
CA GLY A 168 -17.22 7.89 -5.29
C GLY A 168 -16.11 8.38 -6.21
N GLY A 169 -14.88 7.97 -5.94
CA GLY A 169 -13.69 8.36 -6.67
C GLY A 169 -13.21 7.32 -7.69
N ILE A 170 -12.46 7.81 -8.67
CA ILE A 170 -11.68 7.01 -9.60
C ILE A 170 -10.24 7.52 -9.69
N PHE A 171 -9.32 6.66 -10.07
CA PHE A 171 -7.97 7.03 -10.48
C PHE A 171 -7.89 7.21 -11.99
N VAL A 172 -7.31 8.33 -12.40
CA VAL A 172 -6.93 8.60 -13.79
C VAL A 172 -5.41 8.76 -13.81
N PRO A 173 -4.66 8.04 -14.67
CA PRO A 173 -3.21 8.19 -14.74
C PRO A 173 -2.82 9.65 -15.00
N ALA A 174 -1.64 10.06 -14.54
CA ALA A 174 -1.09 11.32 -14.99
C ALA A 174 -0.91 11.30 -16.51
N TRP A 175 -0.68 12.45 -17.15
CA TRP A 175 -0.38 12.51 -18.57
C TRP A 175 0.76 13.49 -18.85
N ASN A 176 1.45 13.29 -19.98
CA ASN A 176 2.47 14.24 -20.45
C ASN A 176 1.87 15.32 -21.38
N MET A 177 2.72 16.21 -21.87
CA MET A 177 2.32 17.27 -22.80
C MET A 177 1.79 16.75 -24.14
N LYS A 178 2.09 15.50 -24.52
CA LYS A 178 1.54 14.82 -25.70
C LYS A 178 0.20 14.14 -25.42
N GLY A 179 -0.27 14.17 -24.17
CA GLY A 179 -1.51 13.53 -23.73
C GLY A 179 -1.38 12.04 -23.43
N GLU A 180 -0.18 11.47 -23.45
CA GLU A 180 0.04 10.05 -23.16
C GLU A 180 -0.03 9.78 -21.66
N PHE A 181 -0.72 8.71 -21.25
CA PHE A 181 -0.85 8.31 -19.85
C PHE A 181 0.48 7.83 -19.25
N ILE A 182 0.81 8.35 -18.07
CA ILE A 182 1.98 8.04 -17.26
C ILE A 182 1.52 7.44 -15.92
N TYR A 183 1.90 6.19 -15.70
CA TYR A 183 1.56 5.45 -14.48
C TYR A 183 2.63 5.56 -13.38
N SER A 184 3.81 6.12 -13.71
CA SER A 184 4.90 6.33 -12.75
C SER A 184 4.78 7.60 -11.91
N ARG A 185 3.67 8.34 -12.05
CA ARG A 185 3.39 9.60 -11.38
C ARG A 185 2.09 9.47 -10.59
N THR A 186 1.92 10.34 -9.60
CA THR A 186 0.68 10.42 -8.83
C THR A 186 -0.52 10.56 -9.77
N PRO A 187 -1.52 9.66 -9.70
CA PRO A 187 -2.70 9.77 -10.54
C PRO A 187 -3.58 10.93 -10.08
N LEU A 188 -4.41 11.45 -10.98
CA LEU A 188 -5.55 12.27 -10.59
C LEU A 188 -6.58 11.37 -9.90
N ALA A 189 -6.78 11.59 -8.60
CA ALA A 189 -7.90 11.02 -7.86
C ALA A 189 -9.08 12.01 -7.90
N THR A 190 -10.15 11.64 -8.60
CA THR A 190 -11.31 12.53 -8.78
C THR A 190 -12.62 11.88 -8.36
N LYS A 191 -13.43 12.65 -7.62
CA LYS A 191 -14.77 12.26 -7.22
C LYS A 191 -15.75 12.59 -8.33
N ILE A 192 -16.38 11.56 -8.89
CA ILE A 192 -17.30 11.65 -10.03
C ILE A 192 -18.77 11.45 -9.64
N THR A 193 -19.05 10.96 -8.43
CA THR A 193 -20.44 10.76 -7.98
C THR A 193 -21.11 12.06 -7.57
N VAL A 194 -22.43 12.15 -7.82
CA VAL A 194 -23.29 13.25 -7.37
C VAL A 194 -23.60 13.18 -5.86
N ARG A 195 -23.37 12.03 -5.21
CA ARG A 195 -23.62 11.85 -3.78
C ARG A 195 -22.68 12.71 -2.95
N GLY A 196 -23.20 13.34 -1.89
CA GLY A 196 -22.39 13.92 -0.83
C GLY A 196 -21.47 12.87 -0.18
N SER A 197 -20.34 13.30 0.38
CA SER A 197 -19.53 12.46 1.28
C SER A 197 -19.55 13.12 2.64
N THR A 198 -19.84 12.37 3.70
CA THR A 198 -19.68 12.82 5.08
C THR A 198 -18.24 12.73 5.56
N ARG A 199 -17.36 12.05 4.81
CA ARG A 199 -15.92 11.96 5.08
C ARG A 199 -15.16 12.88 4.14
N GLU A 200 -14.28 13.71 4.69
CA GLU A 200 -13.27 14.43 3.91
C GLU A 200 -12.28 13.41 3.37
N ILE A 201 -12.28 13.23 2.06
CA ILE A 201 -11.17 12.60 1.36
C ILE A 201 -10.66 13.64 0.39
N VAL A 202 -9.34 13.77 0.35
CA VAL A 202 -8.63 14.70 -0.53
C VAL A 202 -8.72 14.19 -1.98
N MET A 203 -9.91 14.25 -2.57
CA MET A 203 -10.17 14.00 -3.98
C MET A 203 -10.75 15.27 -4.59
N ARG A 204 -10.25 15.66 -5.76
CA ARG A 204 -10.82 16.79 -6.50
C ARG A 204 -12.17 16.39 -7.07
N ARG A 205 -13.20 17.22 -6.88
CA ARG A 205 -14.49 16.97 -7.51
C ARG A 205 -14.38 17.16 -9.01
N PHE A 206 -14.97 16.25 -9.77
CA PHE A 206 -15.00 16.29 -11.23
C PHE A 206 -15.50 17.65 -11.76
N ASP A 207 -16.51 18.22 -11.11
CA ASP A 207 -17.11 19.51 -11.48
C ASP A 207 -16.08 20.66 -11.53
N PHE A 208 -15.07 20.61 -10.65
CA PHE A 208 -14.03 21.63 -10.51
C PHE A 208 -12.74 21.33 -11.29
N LEU A 209 -12.73 20.25 -12.07
CA LEU A 209 -11.64 20.00 -13.01
C LEU A 209 -11.71 20.97 -14.19
N SER A 210 -10.55 21.33 -14.73
CA SER A 210 -10.45 22.06 -15.99
C SER A 210 -11.00 21.23 -17.16
N THR A 211 -11.30 21.87 -18.29
CA THR A 211 -11.79 21.17 -19.49
C THR A 211 -10.84 20.07 -19.94
N GLN A 212 -9.54 20.35 -20.00
CA GLN A 212 -8.53 19.36 -20.40
C GLN A 212 -8.48 18.15 -19.45
N GLU A 213 -8.60 18.39 -18.14
CA GLU A 213 -8.65 17.29 -17.17
C GLU A 213 -9.92 16.46 -17.34
N LYS A 214 -11.08 17.10 -17.54
CA LYS A 214 -12.35 16.39 -17.80
C LYS A 214 -12.25 15.53 -19.05
N ASP A 215 -11.66 16.05 -20.13
CA ASP A 215 -11.44 15.31 -21.37
C ASP A 215 -10.56 14.08 -21.12
N LYS A 216 -9.49 14.22 -20.33
CA LYS A 216 -8.62 13.09 -19.96
C LYS A 216 -9.31 12.05 -19.08
N VAL A 217 -10.21 12.47 -18.19
CA VAL A 217 -11.05 11.55 -17.44
C VAL A 217 -11.96 10.75 -18.38
N TYR A 218 -12.65 11.41 -19.31
CA TYR A 218 -13.52 10.72 -20.28
C TYR A 218 -12.73 9.79 -21.21
N GLU A 219 -11.58 10.24 -21.71
CA GLU A 219 -10.67 9.44 -22.53
C GLU A 219 -10.23 8.17 -21.81
N TYR A 220 -9.80 8.29 -20.55
CA TYR A 220 -9.39 7.13 -19.76
C TYR A 220 -10.55 6.16 -19.53
N ILE A 221 -11.71 6.66 -19.11
CA ILE A 221 -12.93 5.87 -18.90
C ILE A 221 -13.29 5.08 -20.17
N ALA A 222 -13.33 5.75 -21.32
CA ALA A 222 -13.65 5.13 -22.60
C ALA A 222 -12.58 4.10 -23.03
N SER A 223 -11.30 4.41 -22.83
CA SER A 223 -10.19 3.49 -23.14
C SER A 223 -10.24 2.18 -22.36
N LYS A 224 -10.93 2.17 -21.21
CA LYS A 224 -11.18 1.00 -20.37
C LYS A 224 -12.53 0.33 -20.60
N GLY A 225 -13.28 0.78 -21.61
CA GLY A 225 -14.59 0.23 -21.97
C GLY A 225 -15.70 0.58 -20.98
N PHE A 226 -15.48 1.57 -20.12
CA PHE A 226 -16.51 2.08 -19.22
C PHE A 226 -17.20 3.30 -19.81
N LYS A 227 -18.32 3.66 -19.19
CA LYS A 227 -19.03 4.92 -19.43
C LYS A 227 -19.18 5.69 -18.13
N MET A 228 -19.23 7.01 -18.24
CA MET A 228 -19.41 7.88 -17.07
C MET A 228 -20.76 7.62 -16.40
N GLY A 229 -21.82 7.43 -17.18
CA GLY A 229 -23.18 7.37 -16.65
C GLY A 229 -23.68 8.74 -16.18
N LYS A 230 -24.91 8.78 -15.67
CA LYS A 230 -25.57 10.02 -15.29
C LYS A 230 -26.57 9.77 -14.17
N SER A 231 -26.56 10.65 -13.17
CA SER A 231 -27.51 10.67 -12.08
C SER A 231 -27.87 12.11 -11.70
N VAL A 232 -29.03 12.29 -11.08
CA VAL A 232 -29.45 13.54 -10.46
C VAL A 232 -29.93 13.28 -9.03
N MET A 233 -29.82 14.28 -8.15
CA MET A 233 -30.42 14.24 -6.83
C MET A 233 -31.82 14.84 -6.90
N GLU A 234 -32.86 14.04 -6.64
CA GLU A 234 -34.27 14.46 -6.53
C GLU A 234 -34.74 14.08 -5.12
N ASP A 235 -35.26 15.04 -4.35
CA ASP A 235 -35.78 14.85 -2.98
C ASP A 235 -34.82 14.08 -2.03
N GLY A 236 -33.53 14.38 -2.13
CA GLY A 236 -32.49 13.74 -1.31
C GLY A 236 -32.16 12.30 -1.72
N LYS A 237 -32.76 11.77 -2.78
CA LYS A 237 -32.46 10.45 -3.35
C LYS A 237 -31.77 10.61 -4.70
N GLU A 238 -30.85 9.69 -4.98
CA GLU A 238 -30.21 9.64 -6.30
C GLU A 238 -31.16 8.92 -7.28
N LYS A 239 -31.47 9.60 -8.38
CA LYS A 239 -32.16 9.01 -9.54
C LYS A 239 -31.15 8.77 -10.65
N ILE A 240 -31.01 7.51 -11.02
CA ILE A 240 -30.11 7.07 -12.10
C ILE A 240 -30.79 7.35 -13.44
N ILE A 241 -30.16 8.16 -14.28
CA ILE A 241 -30.60 8.45 -15.65
C ILE A 241 -29.91 7.49 -16.62
N GLU A 242 -28.62 7.25 -16.40
CA GLU A 242 -27.83 6.30 -17.18
C GLU A 242 -26.86 5.57 -16.25
N GLU A 243 -26.86 4.24 -16.31
CA GLU A 243 -25.90 3.45 -15.53
C GLU A 243 -24.46 3.77 -15.96
N GLY A 244 -23.55 3.86 -14.99
CA GLY A 244 -22.12 4.03 -15.25
C GLY A 244 -21.34 4.31 -13.96
N LEU A 245 -20.11 4.79 -14.13
CA LEU A 245 -19.19 5.06 -13.03
C LEU A 245 -19.72 6.08 -12.00
N VAL A 246 -20.58 7.02 -12.38
CA VAL A 246 -21.19 8.01 -11.47
C VAL A 246 -22.03 7.34 -10.36
N ASN A 247 -22.75 6.28 -10.70
CA ASN A 247 -23.72 5.61 -9.82
C ASN A 247 -23.34 4.18 -9.42
N SER A 248 -22.31 3.57 -10.04
CA SER A 248 -21.89 2.20 -9.71
C SER A 248 -20.52 2.16 -9.01
N HIS A 249 -20.50 1.86 -7.71
CA HIS A 249 -19.24 1.66 -6.98
C HIS A 249 -18.45 0.45 -7.50
N LYS A 250 -19.15 -0.62 -7.92
CA LYS A 250 -18.51 -1.81 -8.50
C LYS A 250 -17.76 -1.50 -9.79
N GLN A 251 -18.33 -0.67 -10.67
CA GLN A 251 -17.62 -0.25 -11.88
C GLN A 251 -16.38 0.62 -11.55
N ARG A 252 -16.47 1.51 -10.54
CA ARG A 252 -15.31 2.30 -10.08
C ARG A 252 -14.23 1.42 -9.45
N GLU A 253 -14.62 0.40 -8.69
CA GLU A 253 -13.71 -0.60 -8.13
C GLU A 253 -12.93 -1.30 -9.26
N LEU A 254 -13.63 -1.78 -10.29
CA LEU A 254 -13.00 -2.42 -11.45
C LEU A 254 -12.07 -1.46 -12.21
N LEU A 255 -12.50 -0.22 -12.47
CA LEU A 255 -11.65 0.77 -13.13
C LEU A 255 -10.38 1.09 -12.32
N ASN A 256 -10.51 1.17 -10.99
CA ASN A 256 -9.37 1.40 -10.11
C ASN A 256 -8.43 0.19 -10.04
N ILE A 257 -8.93 -1.05 -10.14
CA ILE A 257 -8.11 -2.25 -10.28
C ILE A 257 -7.33 -2.18 -11.60
N MET A 258 -7.99 -1.87 -12.71
CA MET A 258 -7.35 -1.76 -14.02
C MET A 258 -6.21 -0.72 -14.04
N PHE A 259 -6.35 0.37 -13.27
CA PHE A 259 -5.26 1.34 -13.09
C PHE A 259 -4.00 0.68 -12.49
N PHE A 260 -4.15 -0.17 -11.47
CA PHE A 260 -3.02 -0.85 -10.84
C PHE A 260 -2.47 -2.01 -11.70
N GLU A 261 -3.32 -2.69 -12.47
CA GLU A 261 -2.89 -3.67 -13.47
C GLU A 261 -2.04 -3.01 -14.57
N ASP A 262 -2.48 -1.85 -15.06
CA ASP A 262 -1.71 -1.06 -16.02
C ASP A 262 -0.39 -0.54 -15.46
N PHE A 263 -0.40 -0.13 -14.19
CA PHE A 263 0.82 0.26 -13.48
C PHE A 263 1.79 -0.92 -13.42
N LEU A 264 1.31 -2.10 -13.01
CA LEU A 264 2.11 -3.32 -12.92
C LEU A 264 2.69 -3.73 -14.28
N ALA A 265 1.92 -3.63 -15.36
CA ALA A 265 2.37 -3.93 -16.72
C ALA A 265 3.46 -2.97 -17.25
N ARG A 266 3.71 -1.84 -16.56
CA ARG A 266 4.67 -0.80 -16.95
C ARG A 266 5.86 -0.67 -15.99
N ILE A 267 5.91 -1.50 -14.95
CA ILE A 267 7.09 -1.64 -14.11
C ILE A 267 7.87 -2.89 -14.51
N ASP A 268 9.18 -2.87 -14.29
CA ASP A 268 10.02 -4.03 -14.59
C ASP A 268 9.68 -5.17 -13.62
N PRO A 269 9.67 -6.43 -14.08
CA PRO A 269 9.42 -7.57 -13.20
C PRO A 269 10.54 -7.69 -12.15
N PHE A 270 10.19 -8.17 -10.96
CA PHE A 270 11.18 -8.45 -9.92
C PHE A 270 12.12 -9.61 -10.32
N PRO A 271 13.42 -9.56 -9.96
CA PRO A 271 14.13 -8.45 -9.32
C PRO A 271 14.49 -7.37 -10.35
N HIS A 272 14.34 -6.10 -9.94
CA HIS A 272 14.59 -4.97 -10.83
C HIS A 272 15.35 -3.84 -10.14
N ARG A 273 16.08 -3.07 -10.95
CA ARG A 273 16.93 -1.97 -10.50
C ARG A 273 16.17 -0.65 -10.53
N ARG A 274 15.46 -0.31 -9.45
CA ARG A 274 14.77 0.99 -9.32
C ARG A 274 15.42 1.94 -8.33
N TYR A 275 16.01 1.40 -7.27
CA TYR A 275 16.76 2.21 -6.33
C TYR A 275 18.16 2.47 -6.87
N LYS A 276 18.44 3.67 -7.36
CA LYS A 276 19.74 4.01 -7.97
C LYS A 276 20.79 4.53 -6.97
N GLY A 277 20.73 4.06 -5.71
CA GLY A 277 21.68 4.42 -4.67
C GLY A 277 21.64 5.90 -4.24
N LYS A 278 22.59 6.29 -3.39
CA LYS A 278 22.70 7.64 -2.79
C LYS A 278 22.79 8.78 -3.81
N GLU A 279 23.32 8.51 -5.01
CA GLU A 279 23.59 9.52 -6.05
C GLU A 279 22.32 10.18 -6.61
N LEU A 280 21.15 9.55 -6.46
CA LEU A 280 19.86 10.09 -6.93
C LEU A 280 18.93 10.57 -5.81
N LEU A 281 19.43 10.71 -4.57
CA LEU A 281 18.73 11.48 -3.53
C LEU A 281 18.50 12.95 -3.95
N VAL A 282 19.24 13.44 -4.95
CA VAL A 282 19.26 14.85 -5.40
C VAL A 282 18.26 15.16 -6.53
N GLN A 283 17.79 14.16 -7.30
CA GLN A 283 16.82 14.43 -8.37
C GLN A 283 15.40 14.14 -7.88
N GLY A 284 14.75 15.20 -7.44
CA GLY A 284 13.40 15.21 -6.91
C GLY A 284 12.40 14.55 -7.85
N PHE A 285 11.92 13.38 -7.46
CA PHE A 285 10.51 13.07 -7.67
C PHE A 285 9.75 14.00 -6.73
N ASN A 286 9.39 15.17 -7.24
CA ASN A 286 8.52 16.10 -6.53
C ASN A 286 7.18 15.38 -6.32
N PHE A 287 6.91 15.04 -5.05
CA PHE A 287 5.57 14.77 -4.57
C PHE A 287 4.87 16.14 -4.46
N THR A 288 4.51 16.71 -5.62
CA THR A 288 3.51 17.78 -5.71
C THR A 288 2.23 17.20 -6.26
#